data_AF-A0A1K0JRG9-F1
#
_entry.id   AF-A0A1K0JRG9-F1
#
_cell.length_a   1.000
_cell.length_b   1.000
_cell.length_c   1.000
_cell.angle_alpha   90.00
_cell.angle_beta   90.00
_cell.angle_gamma   90.00
#
_symmetry.space_group_name_H-M   'P 1'
#
loop_
_entity.id
_entity.type
_entity.pdbx_description
1 polymer ?
#
loop_
_entity_poly.entity_id
_entity_poly.type
_entity_poly.pdbx_seq_one_letter_code
_entity_poly.pdbx_strand_id
1 'polypeptide(L)'
;MSTSVILLCLMVLGAVAFLAASSRATALAGGKSSALHSRPGYYGAYAAIWTILPALIVLCAWLAISPSIIESSVRGAFPDDVKAQPAAQQNLNYGMVSAIARGLPLLTPEAISGAAGDPAGLQAKLAAKGVPLAGQPQPYMIDAAQKLNADPVPAVSS
;
A
#
# COMPACT_ATOMS: atom_id res chain seq x y z
N MET A 1 3.13 3.54 1.93
CA MET A 1 2.40 3.91 3.18
C MET A 1 1.86 2.66 3.82
N SER A 2 2.10 2.44 5.11
CA SER A 2 1.64 1.22 5.80
C SER A 2 0.13 1.24 5.95
N THR A 3 -0.56 0.21 5.47
CA THR A 3 -2.03 0.08 5.57
C THR A 3 -2.53 0.18 7.02
N SER A 4 -1.75 -0.32 7.98
CA SER A 4 -2.02 -0.19 9.41
C SER A 4 -2.13 1.27 9.88
N VAL A 5 -1.30 2.17 9.33
CA VAL A 5 -1.34 3.60 9.67
C VAL A 5 -2.63 4.24 9.13
N ILE A 6 -3.04 3.87 7.91
CA ILE A 6 -4.30 4.35 7.31
C ILE A 6 -5.50 3.91 8.18
N LEU A 7 -5.54 2.64 8.58
CA LEU A 7 -6.61 2.12 9.45
C LEU A 7 -6.64 2.84 10.80
N LEU A 8 -5.47 3.10 11.40
CA LEU A 8 -5.37 3.85 12.65
C LEU A 8 -5.90 5.28 12.48
N CYS A 9 -5.52 5.98 11.41
CA CYS A 9 -6.06 7.30 11.09
C CYS A 9 -7.59 7.27 10.92
N LEU A 10 -8.13 6.27 10.23
CA LEU A 10 -9.59 6.13 10.07
C LEU A 10 -10.29 5.91 11.42
N MET A 11 -9.71 5.10 12.31
CA MET A 11 -10.26 4.91 13.65
C MET A 11 -10.26 6.22 14.45
N VAL A 12 -9.15 6.98 14.41
CA VAL A 12 -9.03 8.28 15.08
C VAL A 12 -10.05 9.28 14.52
N LEU A 13 -10.17 9.38 13.20
CA LEU A 13 -11.13 10.27 12.55
C LEU A 13 -12.57 9.89 12.90
N GLY A 14 -12.90 8.59 12.91
CA GLY A 14 -14.22 8.13 13.34
C GLY A 14 -14.51 8.42 14.81
N ALA A 15 -13.52 8.29 15.70
CA ALA A 15 -13.66 8.67 17.10
C ALA A 15 -13.88 10.18 17.27
N VAL A 16 -13.14 11.01 16.52
CA VAL A 16 -13.34 12.47 16.51
C VAL A 16 -14.74 12.82 15.98
N ALA A 17 -15.19 12.18 14.90
CA ALA A 17 -16.53 12.38 14.34
C ALA A 17 -17.63 11.99 15.34
N PHE A 18 -17.45 10.87 16.06
CA PHE A 18 -18.36 10.42 17.12
C PHE A 18 -18.49 11.47 18.23
N LEU A 19 -17.35 11.93 18.77
CA LEU A 19 -17.30 12.89 19.86
C LEU A 19 -17.89 14.25 19.45
N ALA A 20 -17.56 14.73 18.24
CA ALA A 20 -18.09 15.98 17.70
C ALA A 20 -19.62 15.91 17.47
N ALA A 21 -20.13 14.81 16.92
CA ALA A 21 -21.57 14.64 16.68
C ALA A 21 -22.35 14.44 18.00
N SER A 22 -21.80 13.70 18.96
CA SER A 22 -22.42 13.46 20.27
C SER A 22 -22.45 14.74 21.13
N SER A 23 -21.36 15.52 21.14
CA SER A 23 -21.30 16.83 21.84
C SER A 23 -22.25 17.86 21.22
N ARG A 24 -22.37 17.88 19.89
CA ARG A 24 -23.33 18.75 19.19
C ARG A 24 -24.78 18.35 19.49
N ALA A 25 -25.10 17.06 19.49
CA ALA A 25 -26.44 16.56 19.80
C ALA A 25 -26.86 16.81 21.26
N THR A 26 -25.92 16.74 22.21
CA THR A 26 -26.18 17.10 23.62
C THR A 26 -26.41 18.60 23.83
N ALA A 27 -25.62 19.44 23.16
CA ALA A 27 -25.80 20.90 23.17
C ALA A 27 -27.14 21.33 22.58
N LEU A 28 -27.54 20.74 21.45
CA LEU A 28 -28.84 21.02 20.79
C LEU A 28 -30.05 20.56 21.62
N ALA A 29 -29.89 19.54 22.46
CA ALA A 29 -30.94 19.05 23.37
C ALA A 29 -31.04 19.84 24.69
N GLY A 30 -30.34 20.97 24.82
CA GLY A 30 -30.40 21.84 26.00
C GLY A 30 -29.88 21.19 27.30
N GLY A 31 -28.96 20.21 27.19
CA GLY A 31 -28.33 19.55 28.36
C GLY A 31 -29.24 18.63 29.18
N LYS A 32 -30.54 18.56 28.91
CA LYS A 32 -31.50 17.76 29.70
C LYS A 32 -31.57 16.32 29.20
N SER A 33 -30.63 15.47 29.62
CA SER A 33 -30.52 14.02 29.31
C SER A 33 -31.78 13.17 29.61
N SER A 34 -32.82 13.72 30.26
CA SER A 34 -34.08 13.01 30.58
C SER A 34 -35.18 13.02 29.49
N ALA A 35 -35.24 13.99 28.58
CA ALA A 35 -36.22 14.14 27.48
C ALA A 35 -36.01 13.40 26.12
N LEU A 36 -35.12 12.41 25.97
CA LEU A 36 -34.96 11.66 24.72
C LEU A 36 -34.80 10.20 25.13
N HIS A 37 -35.54 9.32 24.48
CA HIS A 37 -35.52 7.89 24.75
C HIS A 37 -34.48 7.13 23.86
N SER A 38 -33.66 7.82 23.04
CA SER A 38 -32.63 7.22 22.13
C SER A 38 -31.33 8.06 21.96
N ARG A 39 -30.98 8.85 22.97
CA ARG A 39 -30.05 10.01 22.98
C ARG A 39 -28.58 9.69 22.69
N PRO A 40 -27.72 10.73 22.68
CA PRO A 40 -26.80 11.20 21.63
C PRO A 40 -25.87 10.15 20.99
N GLY A 41 -25.73 8.97 21.59
CA GLY A 41 -24.91 7.88 21.07
C GLY A 41 -25.35 7.45 19.67
N TYR A 42 -26.63 7.53 19.34
CA TYR A 42 -27.13 7.21 17.99
C TYR A 42 -26.59 8.17 16.92
N TYR A 43 -26.58 9.48 17.18
CA TYR A 43 -26.04 10.48 16.25
C TYR A 43 -24.52 10.41 16.16
N GLY A 44 -23.84 10.16 17.29
CA GLY A 44 -22.41 9.88 17.31
C GLY A 44 -22.06 8.65 16.48
N ALA A 45 -22.75 7.53 16.71
CA ALA A 45 -22.53 6.28 16.00
C ALA A 45 -22.85 6.42 14.50
N TYR A 46 -23.93 7.10 14.14
CA TYR A 46 -24.29 7.38 12.75
C TYR A 46 -23.20 8.19 12.04
N ALA A 47 -22.70 9.27 12.66
CA ALA A 47 -21.63 10.08 12.10
C ALA A 47 -20.31 9.31 11.97
N ALA A 48 -19.97 8.49 12.97
CA ALA A 48 -18.78 7.64 12.94
C ALA A 48 -18.87 6.59 11.82
N ILE A 49 -20.01 5.90 11.70
CA ILE A 49 -20.26 4.92 10.64
C ILE A 49 -20.15 5.59 9.27
N TRP A 50 -20.81 6.74 9.07
CA TRP A 50 -20.75 7.46 7.79
C TRP A 50 -19.39 8.10 7.49
N THR A 51 -18.49 8.20 8.46
CA THR A 51 -17.11 8.65 8.23
C THR A 51 -16.18 7.48 7.91
N ILE A 52 -16.27 6.40 8.70
CA ILE A 52 -15.38 5.23 8.59
C ILE A 52 -15.78 4.34 7.42
N LEU A 53 -17.08 4.02 7.28
CA LEU A 53 -17.57 3.03 6.33
C LEU A 53 -17.24 3.37 4.87
N PRO A 54 -17.51 4.58 4.34
CA PRO A 54 -17.16 4.89 2.96
C PRO A 54 -15.64 4.88 2.75
N ALA A 55 -14.85 5.34 3.73
CA ALA A 55 -13.40 5.31 3.64
C ALA A 55 -12.84 3.87 3.61
N LEU A 56 -13.42 2.96 4.42
CA LEU A 56 -13.09 1.54 4.39
C LEU A 56 -13.48 0.90 3.05
N ILE A 57 -14.64 1.24 2.48
CA ILE A 57 -15.05 0.73 1.16
C ILE A 57 -14.03 1.12 0.10
N VAL A 58 -13.62 2.40 0.06
CA VAL A 58 -12.61 2.88 -0.88
C VAL A 58 -11.26 2.18 -0.66
N LEU A 59 -10.83 2.03 0.58
CA LEU A 59 -9.58 1.32 0.91
C LEU A 59 -9.63 -0.14 0.47
N CYS A 60 -10.72 -0.86 0.75
CA CYS A 60 -10.90 -2.25 0.34
C CYS A 60 -10.91 -2.39 -1.18
N ALA A 61 -11.62 -1.51 -1.89
CA ALA A 61 -11.61 -1.48 -3.34
C ALA A 61 -10.20 -1.24 -3.90
N TRP A 62 -9.46 -0.29 -3.30
CA TRP A 62 -8.08 -0.02 -3.68
C TRP A 62 -7.15 -1.20 -3.42
N LEU A 63 -7.25 -1.87 -2.27
CA LEU A 63 -6.43 -3.05 -1.96
C LEU A 63 -6.73 -4.23 -2.88
N ALA A 64 -7.97 -4.35 -3.38
CA ALA A 64 -8.34 -5.37 -4.36
C ALA A 64 -7.81 -5.05 -5.77
N ILE A 65 -7.83 -3.78 -6.19
CA ILE A 65 -7.48 -3.35 -7.54
C ILE A 65 -5.98 -3.09 -7.71
N SER A 66 -5.32 -2.54 -6.68
CA SER A 66 -3.92 -2.09 -6.75
C SER A 66 -2.91 -3.16 -7.17
N PRO A 67 -3.01 -4.46 -6.79
CA PRO A 67 -2.06 -5.46 -7.25
C PRO A 67 -2.05 -5.59 -8.77
N SER A 68 -3.23 -5.59 -9.40
CA SER A 68 -3.37 -5.70 -10.85
C SER A 68 -2.79 -4.50 -11.58
N ILE A 69 -3.03 -3.28 -11.07
CA ILE A 69 -2.45 -2.05 -11.62
C ILE A 69 -0.92 -2.09 -11.54
N ILE A 70 -0.37 -2.42 -10.38
CA ILE A 70 1.07 -2.50 -10.16
C ILE A 70 1.70 -3.55 -11.08
N GLU A 71 1.10 -4.73 -11.16
CA GLU A 71 1.57 -5.84 -11.98
C GLU A 71 1.58 -5.48 -13.47
N SER A 72 0.53 -4.79 -13.95
CA SER A 72 0.44 -4.25 -15.31
C SER A 72 1.52 -3.20 -15.57
N SER A 73 1.75 -2.28 -14.63
CA SER A 73 2.79 -1.25 -14.74
C SER A 73 4.19 -1.85 -14.83
N VAL A 74 4.51 -2.83 -13.98
CA VAL A 74 5.82 -3.49 -13.98
C VAL A 74 6.03 -4.29 -15.28
N ARG A 75 5.03 -5.05 -15.72
CA ARG A 75 5.11 -5.79 -16.99
C ARG A 75 5.17 -4.87 -18.21
N GLY A 76 4.50 -3.72 -18.17
CA GLY A 76 4.58 -2.68 -19.20
C GLY A 76 6.01 -2.14 -19.34
N ALA A 77 6.76 -2.08 -18.25
CA ALA A 77 8.16 -1.65 -18.22
C ALA A 77 9.16 -2.75 -18.64
N PHE A 78 8.70 -3.99 -18.90
CA PHE A 78 9.60 -5.04 -19.37
C PHE A 78 10.15 -4.74 -20.77
N PRO A 79 11.43 -5.10 -21.03
CA PRO A 79 11.99 -5.11 -22.38
C PRO A 79 11.19 -5.99 -23.34
N ASP A 80 11.26 -5.70 -24.65
CA ASP A 80 10.49 -6.40 -25.68
C ASP A 80 10.85 -7.89 -25.78
N ASP A 81 12.12 -8.24 -25.54
CA ASP A 81 12.58 -9.64 -25.48
C ASP A 81 11.94 -10.40 -24.32
N VAL A 82 11.67 -9.75 -23.19
CA VAL A 82 11.00 -10.35 -22.03
C VAL A 82 9.49 -10.44 -22.27
N LYS A 83 8.88 -9.44 -22.90
CA LYS A 83 7.45 -9.45 -23.27
C LYS A 83 7.12 -10.54 -24.29
N ALA A 84 8.08 -10.90 -25.15
CA ALA A 84 7.94 -11.99 -26.11
C ALA A 84 8.03 -13.40 -25.47
N GLN A 85 8.44 -13.51 -24.20
CA GLN A 85 8.57 -14.80 -23.52
C GLN A 85 7.21 -15.40 -23.15
N PRO A 86 7.13 -16.73 -22.90
CA PRO A 86 5.93 -17.37 -22.38
C PRO A 86 5.48 -16.76 -21.04
N ALA A 87 4.17 -16.77 -20.78
CA ALA A 87 3.57 -16.20 -19.56
C ALA A 87 4.19 -16.73 -18.27
N ALA A 88 4.60 -18.00 -18.23
CA ALA A 88 5.29 -18.58 -17.08
C ALA A 88 6.62 -17.86 -16.78
N GLN A 89 7.41 -17.55 -17.81
CA GLN A 89 8.69 -16.85 -17.67
C GLN A 89 8.48 -15.39 -17.26
N GLN A 90 7.47 -14.72 -17.82
CA GLN A 90 7.09 -13.36 -17.42
C GLN A 90 6.67 -13.29 -15.95
N ASN A 91 5.93 -14.28 -15.46
CA ASN A 91 5.53 -14.38 -14.06
C ASN A 91 6.72 -14.59 -13.12
N LEU A 92 7.71 -15.40 -13.53
CA LEU A 92 8.96 -15.56 -12.79
C LEU A 92 9.73 -14.24 -12.72
N ASN A 93 9.84 -13.52 -13.84
CA ASN A 93 10.51 -12.22 -13.90
C ASN A 93 9.81 -11.18 -13.01
N TYR A 94 8.47 -11.12 -13.05
CA TYR A 94 7.69 -10.26 -12.14
C TYR A 94 7.93 -10.63 -10.67
N GLY A 95 7.96 -11.93 -10.35
CA GLY A 95 8.26 -12.43 -9.02
C GLY A 95 9.65 -12.00 -8.54
N MET A 96 10.66 -12.04 -9.40
CA MET A 96 12.00 -11.57 -9.09
C MET A 96 12.05 -10.06 -8.86
N VAL A 97 11.42 -9.25 -9.73
CA VAL A 97 11.30 -7.79 -9.53
C VAL A 97 10.63 -7.48 -8.19
N SER A 98 9.53 -8.17 -7.87
CA SER A 98 8.80 -7.99 -6.61
C SER A 98 9.62 -8.42 -5.38
N ALA A 99 10.46 -9.45 -5.51
CA ALA A 99 11.38 -9.86 -4.46
C ALA A 99 12.48 -8.81 -4.24
N ILE A 100 13.11 -8.33 -5.31
CA ILE A 100 14.13 -7.28 -5.25
C ILE A 100 13.54 -6.00 -4.64
N ALA A 101 12.36 -5.56 -5.09
CA ALA A 101 11.69 -4.37 -4.58
C ALA A 101 11.45 -4.46 -3.06
N ARG A 102 10.96 -5.60 -2.56
CA ARG A 102 10.77 -5.82 -1.11
C ARG A 102 12.09 -5.86 -0.34
N GLY A 103 13.16 -6.33 -0.95
CA GLY A 103 14.46 -6.47 -0.29
C GLY A 103 15.33 -5.22 -0.32
N LEU A 104 15.18 -4.33 -1.32
CA LEU A 104 15.97 -3.09 -1.43
C LEU A 104 15.92 -2.22 -0.17
N PRO A 105 14.76 -1.98 0.49
CA PRO A 105 14.69 -1.21 1.73
C PRO A 105 15.42 -1.83 2.92
N LEU A 106 15.78 -3.13 2.86
CA LEU A 106 16.52 -3.83 3.91
C LEU A 106 18.04 -3.69 3.77
N LEU A 107 18.50 -3.12 2.65
CA LEU A 107 19.90 -2.90 2.32
C LEU A 107 20.32 -1.48 2.67
N THR A 108 21.61 -1.29 2.95
CA THR A 108 22.15 0.06 3.17
C THR A 108 22.33 0.79 1.83
N PRO A 109 22.30 2.14 1.80
CA PRO A 109 22.47 2.90 0.56
C PRO A 109 23.76 2.55 -0.20
N GLU A 110 24.86 2.30 0.51
CA GLU A 110 26.15 1.91 -0.05
C GLU A 110 26.08 0.52 -0.71
N ALA A 111 25.30 -0.39 -0.10
CA ALA A 111 25.08 -1.72 -0.64
C ALA A 111 24.26 -1.70 -1.93
N ILE A 112 23.34 -0.74 -2.08
CA ILE A 112 22.53 -0.51 -3.28
C ILE A 112 23.35 0.17 -4.38
N SER A 113 24.17 1.18 -4.05
CA SER A 113 25.02 1.86 -5.03
C SER A 113 26.07 0.94 -5.67
N GLY A 114 26.63 0.00 -4.89
CA GLY A 114 27.55 -1.02 -5.41
C GLY A 114 26.87 -2.14 -6.22
N ALA A 115 25.54 -2.25 -6.15
CA ALA A 115 24.79 -3.31 -6.84
C ALA A 115 24.67 -3.11 -8.35
N ALA A 116 24.77 -1.86 -8.82
CA ALA A 116 24.65 -1.53 -10.25
C ALA A 116 25.76 -2.18 -11.11
N GLY A 117 26.90 -2.51 -10.52
CA GLY A 117 28.02 -3.19 -11.19
C GLY A 117 28.18 -4.67 -10.82
N ASP A 118 27.42 -5.19 -9.86
CA ASP A 118 27.56 -6.56 -9.35
C ASP A 118 26.19 -7.19 -9.01
N PRO A 119 25.48 -7.74 -10.02
CA PRO A 119 24.20 -8.39 -9.82
C PRO A 119 24.28 -9.64 -8.91
N ALA A 120 25.41 -10.34 -8.92
CA ALA A 120 25.64 -11.50 -8.06
C ALA A 120 25.82 -11.08 -6.60
N GLY A 121 26.57 -10.01 -6.35
CA GLY A 121 26.70 -9.40 -5.03
C GLY A 121 25.36 -8.89 -4.49
N LEU A 122 24.52 -8.30 -5.33
CA LEU A 122 23.16 -7.90 -4.93
C LEU A 122 22.32 -9.11 -4.49
N GLN A 123 22.34 -10.19 -5.28
CA GLN A 123 21.62 -11.43 -4.93
C GLN A 123 22.11 -11.98 -3.59
N ALA A 124 23.41 -12.04 -3.36
CA ALA A 124 23.98 -12.52 -2.10
C ALA A 124 23.55 -11.66 -0.90
N LYS A 125 23.55 -10.33 -1.06
CA LYS A 125 23.10 -9.39 -0.01
C LYS A 125 21.61 -9.52 0.29
N LEU A 126 20.78 -9.70 -0.74
CA LEU A 126 19.34 -9.93 -0.59
C LEU A 126 19.06 -11.28 0.08
N ALA A 127 19.79 -12.33 -0.31
CA ALA A 127 19.70 -13.64 0.33
C ALA A 127 20.09 -13.58 1.81
N ALA A 128 21.13 -12.83 2.17
CA ALA A 128 21.53 -12.60 3.56
C ALA A 128 20.46 -11.86 4.39
N LYS A 129 19.54 -11.15 3.74
CA LYS A 129 18.37 -10.50 4.36
C LYS A 129 17.10 -11.35 4.30
N GLY A 130 17.20 -12.63 3.90
CA GLY A 130 16.07 -13.55 3.83
C GLY A 130 15.22 -13.41 2.56
N VAL A 131 15.75 -12.77 1.52
CA VAL A 131 15.07 -12.60 0.22
C VAL A 131 15.84 -13.36 -0.87
N PRO A 132 15.67 -14.70 -0.97
CA PRO A 132 16.34 -15.47 -2.01
C PRO A 132 15.75 -15.16 -3.39
N LEU A 133 16.61 -14.98 -4.39
CA LEU A 133 16.21 -14.83 -5.78
C LEU A 133 16.37 -16.15 -6.53
N ALA A 134 15.44 -16.45 -7.44
CA ALA A 134 15.44 -17.66 -8.25
C ALA A 134 16.64 -17.76 -9.22
N GLY A 135 17.31 -16.64 -9.50
CA GLY A 135 18.49 -16.57 -10.36
C GLY A 135 19.19 -15.21 -10.23
N GLN A 136 20.22 -15.00 -11.05
CA GLN A 136 20.93 -13.73 -11.08
C GLN A 136 20.01 -12.62 -11.61
N PRO A 137 19.86 -11.50 -10.87
CA PRO A 137 19.00 -10.41 -11.30
C PRO A 137 19.55 -9.75 -12.56
N GLN A 138 18.67 -9.48 -13.52
CA GLN A 138 19.01 -8.72 -14.72
C GLN A 138 18.97 -7.21 -14.43
N PRO A 139 19.73 -6.37 -15.16
CA PRO A 139 19.76 -4.92 -14.91
C PRO A 139 18.39 -4.26 -14.93
N TYR A 140 17.52 -4.66 -15.87
CA TYR A 140 16.16 -4.12 -15.97
C TYR A 140 15.29 -4.43 -14.74
N MET A 141 15.56 -5.54 -14.04
CA MET A 141 14.79 -5.93 -12.86
C MET A 141 15.10 -5.02 -11.67
N ILE A 142 16.35 -4.55 -11.58
CA ILE A 142 16.80 -3.62 -10.54
C ILE A 142 16.16 -2.25 -10.77
N ASP A 143 16.17 -1.75 -12.01
CA ASP A 143 15.52 -0.48 -12.37
C ASP A 143 14.00 -0.54 -12.12
N ALA A 144 13.33 -1.62 -12.57
CA ALA A 144 11.91 -1.82 -12.32
C ALA A 144 11.57 -1.90 -10.82
N ALA A 145 12.41 -2.56 -10.02
CA ALA A 145 12.24 -2.65 -8.58
C ALA A 145 12.46 -1.31 -7.86
N GLN A 146 13.43 -0.51 -8.32
CA GLN A 146 13.67 0.84 -7.80
C GLN A 146 12.49 1.76 -8.11
N LYS A 147 11.98 1.74 -9.35
CA LYS A 147 10.78 2.49 -9.75
C LYS A 147 9.56 2.08 -8.91
N LEU A 148 9.36 0.78 -8.69
CA LEU A 148 8.27 0.28 -7.85
C LEU A 148 8.34 0.79 -6.39
N ASN A 149 9.54 1.03 -5.87
CA ASN A 149 9.73 1.61 -4.54
C ASN A 149 9.66 3.15 -4.52
N ALA A 150 10.05 3.79 -5.62
CA ALA A 150 10.05 5.25 -5.77
C ALA A 150 8.65 5.80 -6.04
N ASP A 151 7.84 5.08 -6.82
CA ASP A 151 6.48 5.46 -7.19
C ASP A 151 5.47 4.70 -6.32
N PRO A 152 4.85 5.34 -5.31
CA PRO A 152 3.69 4.77 -4.62
C PRO A 152 2.47 4.84 -5.54
N VAL A 153 2.45 3.99 -6.58
CA VAL A 153 1.40 3.86 -7.60
C VAL A 153 1.29 5.10 -8.51
N PRO A 154 1.28 4.97 -9.86
CA PRO A 154 0.97 6.10 -10.72
C PRO A 154 -0.42 6.64 -10.36
N ALA A 155 -0.46 7.93 -10.00
CA ALA A 155 -1.70 8.67 -9.99
C ALA A 155 -2.37 8.45 -11.36
N VAL A 156 -3.62 7.99 -11.34
CA VAL A 156 -4.47 7.89 -12.53
C VAL A 156 -4.49 9.28 -13.15
N SER A 157 -3.71 9.47 -14.21
CA SER A 157 -3.75 10.69 -15.02
C SER A 157 -5.02 10.62 -15.86
N SER A 158 -6.02 11.36 -15.41
CA SER A 158 -7.17 11.79 -16.22
C SER A 158 -6.73 12.69 -17.36
#